data_AF-A0A1S2JYB7-F1
#
_entry.id   AF-A0A1S2JYB7-F1
#
_cell.length_a   1.000
_cell.length_b   1.000
_cell.length_c   1.000
_cell.angle_alpha   90.00
_cell.angle_beta   90.00
_cell.angle_gamma   90.00
#
_symmetry.space_group_name_H-M   'P 1'
#
loop_
_entity.id
_entity.type
_entity.pdbx_description
1 polymer ?
#
loop_
_entity_poly.entity_id
_entity_poly.type
_entity_poly.pdbx_seq_one_letter_code
_entity_poly.pdbx_strand_id
1 'polypeptide(L)'
;MALLVDAVDRRAVELAEAAGRLPGALAEAEANLAEAAKVLEDLSGGLPGATAEGVTKADLRGRAARAEAVTGDVRRSVEEGRYDPVEALRRVAEADASLGAALAAVRGRGEEARRARAFLEHALLSARSAVGAADVYVAVHRPLVRAPARTRLAEALRRLDEASGGAEDALPSVQEADGLARSAQALAEQDVRLHGTSAAG
;
A
#
# COMPACT_ATOMS: atom_id res chain seq x y z
N MET A 1 26.35 -35.93 -40.94
CA MET A 1 26.88 -36.44 -39.66
C MET A 1 27.37 -35.32 -38.73
N ALA A 2 28.04 -34.26 -39.20
CA ALA A 2 28.46 -33.12 -38.35
C ALA A 2 27.30 -32.45 -37.57
N LEU A 3 26.17 -32.17 -38.24
CA LEU A 3 24.99 -31.52 -37.65
C LEU A 3 24.38 -32.24 -36.42
N LEU A 4 24.47 -33.57 -36.36
CA LEU A 4 23.93 -34.33 -35.22
C LEU A 4 24.87 -34.26 -34.01
N VAL A 5 26.18 -34.32 -34.25
CA VAL A 5 27.21 -34.20 -33.19
C VAL A 5 27.15 -32.80 -32.58
N ASP A 6 27.10 -31.76 -33.41
CA ASP A 6 26.97 -30.37 -32.95
C ASP A 6 25.70 -30.15 -32.10
N ALA A 7 24.60 -30.82 -32.45
CA ALA A 7 23.34 -30.74 -31.70
C ALA A 7 23.42 -31.47 -30.35
N VAL A 8 24.11 -32.62 -30.28
CA VAL A 8 24.33 -33.36 -29.03
C VAL A 8 25.24 -32.58 -28.10
N ASP A 9 26.33 -32.00 -28.61
CA ASP A 9 27.26 -31.19 -27.80
C ASP A 9 26.57 -29.96 -27.22
N ARG A 10 25.77 -29.25 -28.04
CA ARG A 10 24.95 -28.13 -27.56
C ARG A 10 23.98 -28.58 -26.46
N ARG A 11 23.30 -29.70 -26.66
CA ARG A 11 22.35 -30.22 -25.67
C ARG A 11 23.05 -30.61 -24.36
N ALA A 12 24.24 -31.19 -24.43
CA ALA A 12 25.02 -31.50 -23.24
C ALA A 12 25.41 -30.24 -22.45
N VAL A 13 25.79 -29.16 -23.14
CA VAL A 13 26.06 -27.85 -22.52
C VAL A 13 24.81 -27.28 -21.86
N GLU A 14 23.67 -27.24 -22.56
CA GLU A 14 22.40 -26.74 -21.99
C GLU A 14 21.97 -27.49 -20.72
N LEU A 15 22.10 -28.82 -20.73
CA LEU A 15 21.77 -29.66 -19.57
C LEU A 15 22.72 -29.39 -18.40
N ALA A 16 24.02 -29.23 -18.66
CA ALA A 16 25.01 -28.92 -17.64
C ALA A 16 24.80 -27.52 -17.03
N GLU A 17 24.48 -26.52 -17.87
CA GLU A 17 24.14 -25.18 -17.41
C GLU A 17 22.88 -25.17 -16.54
N ALA A 18 21.82 -25.86 -16.98
CA ALA A 18 20.58 -25.95 -16.22
C ALA A 18 20.80 -26.65 -14.87
N ALA A 19 21.56 -27.75 -14.86
CA ALA A 19 21.93 -28.45 -13.63
C ALA A 19 22.77 -27.56 -12.69
N GLY A 20 23.67 -26.74 -13.23
CA GLY A 20 24.48 -25.79 -12.45
C GLY A 20 23.67 -24.64 -11.85
N ARG A 21 22.58 -24.21 -12.51
CA ARG A 21 21.69 -23.13 -12.03
C ARG A 21 20.63 -23.60 -11.03
N LEU A 22 20.24 -24.87 -11.10
CA LEU A 22 19.15 -25.43 -10.30
C LEU A 22 19.31 -25.23 -8.77
N PRO A 23 20.50 -25.42 -8.17
CA PRO A 23 20.68 -25.17 -6.73
C PRO A 23 20.40 -23.72 -6.33
N GLY A 24 20.78 -22.75 -7.17
CA GLY A 24 20.51 -21.33 -6.95
C GLY A 24 19.01 -21.03 -7.01
N ALA A 25 18.32 -21.53 -8.03
CA ALA A 25 16.87 -21.37 -8.18
C ALA A 25 16.09 -21.99 -7.01
N LEU A 26 16.54 -23.15 -6.48
CA LEU A 26 15.94 -23.76 -5.30
C LEU A 26 16.14 -22.90 -4.04
N ALA A 27 17.34 -22.33 -3.86
CA ALA A 27 17.63 -21.45 -2.73
C ALA A 27 16.81 -20.14 -2.79
N GLU A 28 16.63 -19.56 -3.98
CA GLU A 28 15.76 -18.39 -4.19
C GLU A 28 14.30 -18.72 -3.84
N ALA A 29 13.78 -19.86 -4.33
CA ALA A 29 12.43 -20.31 -4.02
C ALA A 29 12.21 -20.54 -2.51
N GLU A 30 13.19 -21.09 -1.80
CA GLU A 30 13.13 -21.23 -0.35
C GLU A 30 13.13 -19.90 0.39
N ALA A 31 13.94 -18.93 -0.06
CA ALA A 31 13.96 -17.61 0.53
C ALA A 31 12.59 -16.93 0.38
N ASN A 32 11.98 -17.03 -0.81
CA ASN A 32 10.64 -16.49 -1.06
C ASN A 32 9.55 -17.25 -0.28
N LEU A 33 9.66 -18.56 -0.10
CA LEU A 33 8.77 -19.34 0.78
C LEU A 33 8.87 -18.88 2.25
N ALA A 34 10.08 -18.65 2.75
CA ALA A 34 10.30 -18.14 4.10
C ALA A 34 9.77 -16.71 4.28
N GLU A 35 9.92 -15.84 3.27
CA GLU A 35 9.29 -14.51 3.27
C GLU A 35 7.75 -14.63 3.29
N ALA A 36 7.18 -15.50 2.45
CA ALA A 36 5.73 -15.72 2.41
C ALA A 36 5.18 -16.22 3.75
N ALA A 37 5.89 -17.13 4.43
CA ALA A 37 5.51 -17.59 5.77
C ALA A 37 5.41 -16.43 6.78
N LYS A 38 6.44 -15.56 6.82
CA LYS A 38 6.45 -14.37 7.69
C LYS A 38 5.30 -13.41 7.38
N VAL A 39 5.10 -13.10 6.10
CA VAL A 39 4.00 -12.22 5.65
C VAL A 39 2.64 -12.82 6.06
N LEU A 40 2.46 -14.13 5.93
CA LEU A 40 1.21 -14.79 6.31
C LEU A 40 0.97 -14.79 7.82
N GLU A 41 2.04 -14.90 8.61
CA GLU A 41 2.04 -14.80 10.07
C GLU A 41 1.66 -13.37 10.53
N ASP A 42 2.31 -12.34 9.96
CA ASP A 42 2.02 -10.93 10.24
C ASP A 42 0.55 -10.59 9.94
N LEU A 43 0.02 -11.13 8.83
CA LEU A 43 -1.38 -10.98 8.45
C LEU A 43 -2.36 -11.75 9.36
N SER A 44 -1.91 -12.60 10.30
CA SER A 44 -2.78 -13.24 11.32
C SER A 44 -2.97 -12.37 12.56
N GLY A 45 -2.06 -11.41 12.80
CA GLY A 45 -2.01 -10.57 14.00
C GLY A 45 -3.02 -9.42 14.06
N GLY A 46 -4.02 -9.37 13.18
CA GLY A 46 -5.09 -8.36 13.25
C GLY A 46 -4.89 -7.09 12.41
N LEU A 47 -4.06 -7.10 11.37
CA LEU A 47 -4.25 -6.12 10.30
C LEU A 47 -5.52 -6.47 9.52
N PRO A 48 -6.50 -5.56 9.38
CA PRO A 48 -7.70 -5.82 8.63
C PRO A 48 -7.30 -6.30 7.23
N GLY A 49 -7.67 -7.54 6.94
CA GLY A 49 -7.65 -8.09 5.61
C GLY A 49 -8.69 -7.36 4.78
N ALA A 50 -8.35 -6.16 4.29
CA ALA A 50 -9.07 -5.55 3.19
C ALA A 50 -8.54 -6.18 1.90
N THR A 51 -9.08 -7.36 1.62
CA THR A 51 -9.12 -7.92 0.28
C THR A 51 -10.06 -7.06 -0.57
N ALA A 52 -9.51 -6.05 -1.22
CA ALA A 52 -10.09 -5.48 -2.42
C ALA A 52 -8.99 -5.46 -3.50
N GLU A 53 -9.20 -6.34 -4.48
CA GLU A 53 -8.58 -6.45 -5.82
C GLU A 53 -7.12 -6.94 -5.95
N GLY A 54 -6.98 -8.22 -6.34
CA GLY A 54 -5.84 -8.74 -7.12
C GLY A 54 -5.14 -9.98 -6.55
N VAL A 55 -4.59 -9.86 -5.34
CA VAL A 55 -3.96 -10.97 -4.60
C VAL A 55 -4.48 -10.93 -3.16
N THR A 56 -5.17 -12.00 -2.76
CA THR A 56 -5.69 -12.21 -1.42
C THR A 56 -4.67 -12.96 -0.56
N LYS A 57 -4.87 -12.95 0.76
CA LYS A 57 -4.12 -13.82 1.68
C LYS A 57 -4.25 -15.30 1.26
N ALA A 58 -5.39 -15.70 0.70
CA ALA A 58 -5.61 -17.04 0.18
C ALA A 58 -4.78 -17.31 -1.09
N ASP A 59 -4.66 -16.34 -1.99
CA ASP A 59 -3.83 -16.46 -3.20
C ASP A 59 -2.35 -16.60 -2.86
N LEU A 60 -1.84 -15.81 -1.91
CA LEU A 60 -0.45 -15.93 -1.44
C LEU A 60 -0.20 -17.32 -0.84
N ARG A 61 -1.12 -17.83 -0.01
CA ARG A 61 -1.05 -19.21 0.52
C ARG A 61 -1.03 -20.26 -0.57
N GLY A 62 -1.92 -20.14 -1.56
CA GLY A 62 -2.01 -21.10 -2.66
C GLY A 62 -0.73 -21.14 -3.50
N ARG A 63 -0.14 -19.98 -3.78
CA ARG A 63 1.14 -19.88 -4.50
C ARG A 63 2.31 -20.40 -3.69
N ALA A 64 2.35 -20.13 -2.38
CA ALA A 64 3.36 -20.68 -1.48
C ALA A 64 3.28 -22.22 -1.43
N ALA A 65 2.09 -22.79 -1.22
CA ALA A 65 1.90 -24.24 -1.21
C ALA A 65 2.31 -24.90 -2.55
N ARG A 66 2.04 -24.23 -3.68
CA ARG A 66 2.49 -24.71 -5.00
C ARG A 66 4.02 -24.69 -5.13
N ALA A 67 4.68 -23.61 -4.71
CA ALA A 67 6.13 -23.50 -4.75
C ALA A 67 6.81 -24.53 -3.83
N GLU A 68 6.24 -24.77 -2.64
CA GLU A 68 6.69 -25.81 -1.72
C GLU A 68 6.58 -27.21 -2.34
N ALA A 69 5.44 -27.54 -2.97
CA ALA A 69 5.26 -28.82 -3.65
C ALA A 69 6.26 -29.00 -4.81
N VAL A 70 6.43 -27.98 -5.67
CA VAL A 70 7.36 -28.05 -6.81
C VAL A 70 8.81 -28.20 -6.37
N THR A 71 9.25 -27.41 -5.39
CA THR A 71 10.63 -27.48 -4.87
C THR A 71 10.89 -28.82 -4.18
N GLY A 72 9.94 -29.34 -3.41
CA GLY A 72 10.02 -30.67 -2.79
C GLY A 72 10.10 -31.81 -3.82
N ASP A 73 9.27 -31.76 -4.85
CA ASP A 73 9.30 -32.76 -5.94
C ASP A 73 10.63 -32.75 -6.69
N VAL A 74 11.12 -31.56 -7.05
CA VAL A 74 12.38 -31.41 -7.79
C VAL A 74 13.57 -31.90 -6.97
N ARG A 75 13.62 -31.61 -5.66
CA ARG A 75 14.67 -32.14 -4.78
C ARG A 75 14.70 -33.66 -4.75
N ARG A 76 13.53 -34.27 -4.61
CA ARG A 76 13.41 -35.73 -4.64
C ARG A 76 13.93 -36.30 -5.96
N SER A 77 13.55 -35.71 -7.09
CA SER A 77 14.05 -36.15 -8.41
C SER A 77 15.57 -35.96 -8.58
N VAL A 78 16.15 -34.91 -7.99
CA VAL A 78 17.60 -34.68 -7.98
C VAL A 78 18.30 -35.77 -7.14
N GLU A 79 17.76 -36.11 -5.97
CA GLU A 79 18.29 -37.17 -5.10
C GLU A 79 18.20 -38.56 -5.75
N GLU A 80 17.14 -38.84 -6.49
CA GLU A 80 16.95 -40.07 -7.27
C GLU A 80 17.89 -40.16 -8.50
N GLY A 81 18.55 -39.06 -8.86
CA GLY A 81 19.59 -38.99 -9.90
C GLY A 81 19.10 -39.08 -11.34
N ARG A 82 17.79 -39.26 -11.57
CA ARG A 82 17.18 -39.28 -12.91
C ARG A 82 16.14 -38.17 -13.04
N TYR A 83 16.59 -37.02 -13.51
CA TYR A 83 15.74 -35.86 -13.78
C TYR A 83 16.18 -35.15 -15.07
N ASP A 84 15.28 -34.37 -15.66
CA ASP A 84 15.61 -33.42 -16.73
C ASP A 84 15.95 -32.06 -16.07
N PRO A 85 17.22 -31.63 -16.09
CA PRO A 85 17.63 -30.38 -15.44
C PRO A 85 16.98 -29.13 -16.01
N VAL A 86 16.66 -29.13 -17.32
CA VAL A 86 16.02 -27.98 -17.98
C VAL A 86 14.58 -27.86 -17.49
N GLU A 87 13.86 -28.98 -17.45
CA GLU A 87 12.48 -29.02 -16.96
C GLU A 87 12.39 -28.73 -15.46
N ALA A 88 13.32 -29.28 -14.66
CA ALA A 88 13.39 -29.01 -13.23
C ALA A 88 13.62 -27.51 -12.96
N LEU A 89 14.59 -26.89 -13.64
CA LEU A 89 14.87 -25.47 -13.52
C LEU A 89 13.68 -24.61 -13.94
N ARG A 90 13.03 -24.95 -15.06
CA ARG A 90 11.84 -24.25 -15.55
C ARG A 90 10.70 -24.29 -14.52
N ARG A 91 10.40 -25.47 -13.98
CA ARG A 91 9.32 -25.65 -12.99
C ARG A 91 9.57 -24.84 -11.71
N VAL A 92 10.80 -24.87 -11.18
CA VAL A 92 11.18 -24.09 -10.00
C VAL A 92 11.05 -22.60 -10.29
N ALA A 93 11.63 -22.12 -11.39
CA ALA A 93 11.59 -20.71 -11.77
C ALA A 93 10.16 -20.18 -11.97
N GLU A 94 9.27 -20.96 -12.58
CA GLU A 94 7.86 -20.57 -12.76
C GLU A 94 7.10 -20.49 -11.43
N ALA A 95 7.32 -21.45 -10.54
CA ALA A 95 6.67 -21.46 -9.23
C ALA A 95 7.19 -20.30 -8.36
N ASP A 96 8.50 -20.06 -8.39
CA ASP A 96 9.15 -18.95 -7.69
C ASP A 96 8.68 -17.59 -8.20
N ALA A 97 8.71 -17.37 -9.53
CA ALA A 97 8.25 -16.12 -10.12
C ALA A 97 6.78 -15.82 -9.79
N SER A 98 5.93 -16.86 -9.76
CA SER A 98 4.53 -16.71 -9.34
C SER A 98 4.40 -16.30 -7.87
N LEU A 99 5.18 -16.90 -6.97
CA LEU A 99 5.22 -16.55 -5.55
C LEU A 99 5.78 -15.14 -5.33
N GLY A 100 6.91 -14.82 -5.96
CA GLY A 100 7.56 -13.50 -5.90
C GLY A 100 6.64 -12.37 -6.39
N ALA A 101 5.88 -12.58 -7.46
CA ALA A 101 4.88 -11.61 -7.93
C ALA A 101 3.77 -11.35 -6.89
N ALA A 102 3.34 -12.39 -6.17
CA ALA A 102 2.35 -12.24 -5.10
C ALA A 102 2.92 -11.50 -3.89
N LEU A 103 4.17 -11.79 -3.49
CA LEU A 103 4.87 -11.06 -2.44
C LEU A 103 5.04 -9.58 -2.77
N ALA A 104 5.47 -9.27 -3.99
CA ALA A 104 5.61 -7.89 -4.46
C ALA A 104 4.28 -7.13 -4.42
N ALA A 105 3.17 -7.76 -4.82
CA ALA A 105 1.84 -7.17 -4.75
C ALA A 105 1.42 -6.84 -3.30
N VAL A 106 1.67 -7.75 -2.36
CA VAL A 106 1.37 -7.53 -0.93
C VAL A 106 2.21 -6.36 -0.37
N ARG A 107 3.51 -6.31 -0.69
CA ARG A 107 4.40 -5.21 -0.27
C ARG A 107 3.94 -3.85 -0.83
N GLY A 108 3.63 -3.79 -2.12
CA GLY A 108 3.16 -2.57 -2.78
C GLY A 108 1.90 -1.99 -2.12
N ARG A 109 0.93 -2.85 -1.77
CA ARG A 109 -0.28 -2.44 -1.05
C ARG A 109 0.02 -1.94 0.35
N GLY A 110 0.93 -2.60 1.08
CA GLY A 110 1.35 -2.16 2.41
C GLY A 110 2.04 -0.78 2.40
N GLU A 111 2.81 -0.48 1.35
CA GLU A 111 3.38 0.85 1.14
C GLU A 111 2.33 1.90 0.76
N GLU A 112 1.36 1.54 -0.08
CA GLU A 112 0.26 2.43 -0.45
C GLU A 112 -0.62 2.78 0.75
N ALA A 113 -1.02 1.79 1.55
CA ALA A 113 -1.79 2.02 2.78
C ALA A 113 -1.03 2.90 3.78
N ARG A 114 0.29 2.67 3.95
CA ARG A 114 1.15 3.54 4.78
C ARG A 114 1.20 4.97 4.26
N ARG A 115 1.34 5.15 2.94
CA ARG A 115 1.33 6.49 2.30
C ARG A 115 -0.02 7.19 2.47
N ALA A 116 -1.13 6.48 2.26
CA ALA A 116 -2.48 7.02 2.45
C ALA A 116 -2.72 7.46 3.89
N ARG A 117 -2.30 6.66 4.87
CA ARG A 117 -2.37 7.01 6.29
C ARG A 117 -1.55 8.25 6.63
N ALA A 118 -0.29 8.31 6.16
CA ALA A 118 0.56 9.48 6.37
C ALA A 118 -0.04 10.75 5.75
N PHE A 119 -0.66 10.63 4.58
CA PHE A 119 -1.37 11.74 3.93
C PHE A 119 -2.58 12.21 4.75
N LEU A 120 -3.40 11.28 5.26
CA LEU A 120 -4.52 11.60 6.13
C LEU A 120 -4.07 12.29 7.43
N GLU A 121 -3.01 11.80 8.07
CA GLU A 121 -2.46 12.40 9.30
C GLU A 121 -1.99 13.85 9.05
N HIS A 122 -1.35 14.10 7.90
CA HIS A 122 -0.97 15.46 7.49
C HIS A 122 -2.18 16.36 7.24
N ALA A 123 -3.19 15.86 6.51
CA ALA A 123 -4.42 16.60 6.24
C ALA A 123 -5.15 16.97 7.54
N LEU A 124 -5.22 16.04 8.51
CA LEU A 124 -5.82 16.28 9.83
C LEU A 124 -5.08 17.35 10.62
N LEU A 125 -3.74 17.39 10.53
CA LEU A 125 -2.94 18.44 11.16
C LEU A 125 -3.25 19.81 10.55
N SER A 126 -3.32 19.91 9.21
CA SER A 126 -3.68 21.15 8.52
C SER A 126 -5.08 21.63 8.90
N ALA A 127 -6.09 20.75 8.79
CA ALA A 127 -7.47 21.07 9.08
C ALA A 127 -7.65 21.55 10.53
N ARG A 128 -7.05 20.86 11.52
CA ARG A 128 -7.06 21.29 12.93
C ARG A 128 -6.46 22.69 13.12
N SER A 129 -5.35 22.97 12.43
CA SER A 129 -4.69 24.27 12.51
C SER A 129 -5.56 25.38 11.91
N ALA A 130 -6.17 25.14 10.74
CA ALA A 130 -7.07 26.09 10.09
C ALA A 130 -8.33 26.35 10.92
N VAL A 131 -8.95 25.30 11.46
CA VAL A 131 -10.12 25.41 12.35
C VAL A 131 -9.77 26.21 13.60
N GLY A 132 -8.65 25.90 14.26
CA GLY A 132 -8.20 26.64 15.44
C GLY A 132 -7.94 28.12 15.16
N ALA A 133 -7.29 28.45 14.03
CA ALA A 133 -7.05 29.83 13.63
C ALA A 133 -8.37 30.59 13.38
N ALA A 134 -9.31 29.98 12.64
CA ALA A 134 -10.62 30.56 12.37
C ALA A 134 -11.43 30.75 13.66
N ASP A 135 -11.41 29.78 14.57
CA ASP A 135 -12.12 29.84 15.85
C ASP A 135 -11.61 30.98 16.73
N VAL A 136 -10.29 31.07 16.91
CA VAL A 136 -9.66 32.17 17.66
C VAL A 136 -9.99 33.52 17.04
N TYR A 137 -9.88 33.66 15.71
CA TYR A 137 -10.15 34.93 15.04
C TYR A 137 -11.62 35.36 15.21
N VAL A 138 -12.56 34.43 15.01
CA VAL A 138 -14.00 34.68 15.18
C VAL A 138 -14.34 35.00 16.63
N ALA A 139 -13.70 34.34 17.60
CA ALA A 139 -13.91 34.61 19.02
C ALA A 139 -13.47 36.02 19.42
N VAL A 140 -12.27 36.45 18.97
CA VAL A 140 -11.73 37.79 19.26
C VAL A 140 -12.58 38.90 18.62
N HIS A 141 -13.06 38.69 17.39
CA HIS A 141 -13.79 39.72 16.63
C HIS A 141 -15.32 39.52 16.62
N ARG A 142 -15.85 38.74 17.56
CA ARG A 142 -17.24 38.28 17.57
C ARG A 142 -18.30 39.36 17.31
N PRO A 143 -18.19 40.60 17.83
CA PRO A 143 -19.18 41.64 17.53
C PRO A 143 -19.20 42.10 16.07
N LEU A 144 -18.09 41.95 15.35
CA LEU A 144 -17.91 42.41 13.98
C LEU A 144 -18.22 41.31 12.96
N VAL A 145 -18.07 40.05 13.33
CA VAL A 145 -18.22 38.88 12.45
C VAL A 145 -19.69 38.51 12.22
N ARG A 146 -20.08 38.35 10.96
CA ARG A 146 -21.45 38.02 10.55
C ARG A 146 -21.73 36.52 10.54
N ALA A 147 -23.02 36.18 10.40
CA ALA A 147 -23.51 34.80 10.40
C ALA A 147 -22.79 33.86 9.39
N PRO A 148 -22.50 34.26 8.13
CA PRO A 148 -21.89 33.34 7.15
C PRO A 148 -20.53 32.77 7.55
N ALA A 149 -19.68 33.55 8.24
CA ALA A 149 -18.40 33.08 8.75
C ALA A 149 -18.59 32.06 9.89
N ARG A 150 -19.52 32.35 10.80
CA ARG A 150 -19.83 31.49 11.96
C ARG A 150 -20.45 30.16 11.55
N THR A 151 -21.34 30.16 10.55
CA THR A 151 -21.91 28.93 10.00
C THR A 151 -20.85 28.05 9.36
N ARG A 152 -19.92 28.62 8.58
CA ARG A 152 -18.82 27.84 7.99
C ARG A 152 -17.89 27.26 9.05
N LEU A 153 -17.57 28.02 10.09
CA LEU A 153 -16.77 27.52 11.21
C LEU A 153 -17.48 26.36 11.92
N ALA A 154 -18.78 26.47 12.19
CA ALA A 154 -19.56 25.41 12.81
C ALA A 154 -19.59 24.13 11.95
N GLU A 155 -19.70 24.27 10.64
CA GLU A 155 -19.64 23.12 9.72
C GLU A 155 -18.24 22.53 9.63
N ALA A 156 -17.18 23.35 9.63
CA ALA A 156 -15.80 22.88 9.68
C ALA A 156 -15.53 22.02 10.92
N LEU A 157 -16.01 22.47 12.09
CA LEU A 157 -15.90 21.73 13.35
C LEU A 157 -16.66 20.41 13.28
N ARG A 158 -17.88 20.39 12.73
CA ARG A 158 -18.66 19.16 12.54
C ARG A 158 -17.91 18.15 11.68
N ARG A 159 -17.40 18.56 10.51
CA ARG A 159 -16.69 17.66 9.59
C ARG A 159 -15.38 17.14 10.18
N LEU A 160 -14.69 17.95 10.98
CA LEU A 160 -13.48 17.53 11.67
C LEU A 160 -13.77 16.52 12.79
N ASP A 161 -14.88 16.66 13.50
CA ASP A 161 -15.35 15.70 14.50
C ASP A 161 -15.74 14.37 13.85
N GLU A 162 -16.50 14.41 12.75
CA GLU A 162 -16.86 13.24 11.93
C GLU A 162 -15.62 12.48 11.44
N ALA A 163 -14.60 13.20 10.95
CA ALA A 163 -13.34 12.61 10.51
C ALA A 163 -12.54 12.00 11.67
N SER A 164 -12.61 12.59 12.86
CA SER A 164 -11.91 12.09 14.06
C SER A 164 -12.59 10.84 14.65
N GLY A 165 -13.88 10.64 14.38
CA GLY A 165 -14.66 9.47 14.78
C GLY A 165 -14.32 8.16 14.07
N GLY A 166 -13.36 8.16 13.13
CA GLY A 166 -12.83 6.95 12.49
C GLY A 166 -13.62 6.47 11.27
N ALA A 167 -14.21 7.40 10.49
CA ALA A 167 -14.84 7.06 9.22
C ALA A 167 -13.85 6.36 8.26
N GLU A 168 -14.30 5.30 7.58
CA GLU A 168 -13.49 4.51 6.63
C GLU A 168 -12.94 5.39 5.48
N ASP A 169 -13.65 6.48 5.14
CA ASP A 169 -13.24 7.52 4.20
C ASP A 169 -13.13 8.90 4.89
N ALA A 170 -12.27 9.02 5.91
CA ALA A 170 -12.12 10.28 6.65
C ALA A 170 -11.52 11.43 5.79
N LEU A 171 -10.75 11.12 4.74
CA LEU A 171 -9.98 12.11 4.00
C LEU A 171 -10.84 13.22 3.33
N PRO A 172 -11.93 12.91 2.60
CA PRO A 172 -12.85 13.93 2.09
C PRO A 172 -13.39 14.86 3.20
N SER A 173 -13.83 14.32 4.32
CA SER A 173 -14.33 15.11 5.46
C SER A 173 -13.27 16.05 6.03
N VAL A 174 -12.01 15.61 6.11
CA VAL A 174 -10.87 16.43 6.54
C VAL A 174 -10.59 17.58 5.57
N GLN A 175 -10.63 17.30 4.25
CA GLN A 175 -10.42 18.30 3.22
C GLN A 175 -11.54 19.35 3.22
N GLU A 176 -12.79 18.91 3.37
CA GLU A 176 -13.94 19.80 3.51
C GLU A 176 -13.83 20.67 4.77
N ALA A 177 -13.40 20.10 5.90
CA ALA A 177 -13.16 20.86 7.13
C ALA A 177 -12.11 21.96 6.95
N ASP A 178 -10.97 21.66 6.32
CA ASP A 178 -9.91 22.64 6.03
C ASP A 178 -10.43 23.78 5.13
N GLY A 179 -11.16 23.44 4.06
CA GLY A 179 -11.75 24.40 3.13
C GLY A 179 -12.78 25.32 3.81
N LEU A 180 -13.68 24.75 4.61
CA LEU A 180 -14.68 25.49 5.38
C LEU A 180 -14.03 26.43 6.40
N ALA A 181 -12.98 25.98 7.11
CA ALA A 181 -12.25 26.79 8.08
C ALA A 181 -11.58 28.00 7.43
N ARG A 182 -10.87 27.81 6.31
CA ARG A 182 -10.26 28.91 5.55
C ARG A 182 -11.30 29.90 5.05
N SER A 183 -12.44 29.40 4.57
CA SER A 183 -13.53 30.25 4.12
C SER A 183 -14.17 31.03 5.27
N ALA A 184 -14.31 30.43 6.46
CA ALA A 184 -14.77 31.11 7.66
C ALA A 184 -13.84 32.25 8.06
N GLN A 185 -12.54 32.00 8.09
CA GLN A 185 -11.52 33.01 8.40
C GLN A 185 -11.55 34.17 7.39
N ALA A 186 -11.55 33.88 6.09
CA ALA A 186 -11.58 34.92 5.06
C ALA A 186 -12.80 35.84 5.15
N LEU A 187 -13.98 35.28 5.45
CA LEU A 187 -15.21 36.06 5.66
C LEU A 187 -15.14 36.90 6.94
N ALA A 188 -14.62 36.32 8.03
CA ALA A 188 -14.46 37.05 9.29
C ALA A 188 -13.50 38.23 9.13
N GLU A 189 -12.39 38.05 8.41
CA GLU A 189 -11.45 39.13 8.09
C GLU A 189 -12.10 40.20 7.21
N GLN A 190 -12.91 39.81 6.22
CA GLN A 190 -13.67 40.75 5.39
C GLN A 190 -14.64 41.59 6.22
N ASP A 191 -15.39 40.96 7.13
CA ASP A 191 -16.34 41.64 8.00
C ASP A 191 -15.65 42.68 8.88
N VAL A 192 -14.50 42.34 9.47
CA VAL A 192 -13.69 43.26 10.28
C VAL A 192 -13.19 44.45 9.46
N ARG A 193 -12.66 44.19 8.25
CA ARG A 193 -12.20 45.27 7.35
C ARG A 193 -13.32 46.24 6.98
N LEU A 194 -14.50 45.72 6.60
CA LEU A 194 -15.65 46.55 6.20
C LEU A 194 -16.18 47.40 7.37
N HIS A 195 -16.16 46.87 8.59
CA HIS A 195 -16.52 47.64 9.78
C HIS A 195 -15.54 48.79 10.03
N GLY A 196 -14.23 48.52 9.91
CA GLY A 196 -13.19 49.54 10.07
C GLY A 196 -13.31 50.69 9.06
N THR A 197 -13.64 50.39 7.80
CA THR A 197 -13.85 51.42 6.77
C THR A 197 -15.11 52.26 6.99
N SER A 198 -16.16 51.69 7.61
CA SER A 198 -17.41 52.41 7.89
C SER A 198 -17.34 53.31 9.12
N ALA A 199 -16.37 53.11 10.02
CA ALA A 199 -16.18 53.95 11.20
C ALA A 199 -15.22 55.14 10.97
N ALA A 200 -14.53 55.16 9.82
CA ALA A 200 -13.52 56.17 9.47
C ALA A 200 -14.00 57.21 8.44
N GLY A 201 -15.25 57.12 7.98
CA GLY A 201 -15.91 58.10 7.08
C GLY A 201 -17.17 58.65 7.72
#